data_AF-A0A2I0LMK1-F1
#
_entry.id   AF-A0A2I0LMK1-F1
#
_cell.length_a   1.000
_cell.length_b   1.000
_cell.length_c   1.000
_cell.angle_alpha   90.00
_cell.angle_beta   90.00
_cell.angle_gamma   90.00
#
_symmetry.space_group_name_H-M   'P 1'
#
loop_
_entity.id
_entity.type
_entity.pdbx_description
1 polymer ?
#
loop_
_entity_poly.entity_id
_entity_poly.type
_entity_poly.pdbx_seq_one_letter_code
_entity_poly.pdbx_strand_id
1 'polypeptide(L)'
;MYVMHNSEYPLSCFALFENGPCLIADANFDILMVKLKGFFQNAKANKIESRGTRYQYCDFLVKVEYGPCVIANDCWNLLMEFMQSFMGSHAPGVPSVFGTKHDSVYGPADTMVQYMELFNKIRKQQQVPVAGIR
;
A
#
# COMPACT_ATOMS: atom_id res chain seq x y z
N MET A 1 -2.56 -10.53 -10.69
CA MET A 1 -2.79 -10.79 -9.25
C MET A 1 -1.49 -10.51 -8.52
N TYR A 2 -1.54 -9.76 -7.43
CA TYR A 2 -0.41 -9.49 -6.55
C TYR A 2 -0.67 -10.18 -5.22
N VAL A 3 0.26 -11.00 -4.75
CA VAL A 3 0.21 -11.57 -3.40
C VAL A 3 1.11 -10.73 -2.52
N MET A 4 0.53 -10.14 -1.47
CA MET A 4 1.24 -9.29 -0.51
C MET A 4 1.24 -9.92 0.88
N HIS A 5 2.35 -9.70 1.57
CA HIS A 5 2.55 -10.11 2.96
C HIS A 5 2.80 -8.86 3.79
N ASN A 6 2.07 -8.70 4.89
CA ASN A 6 2.22 -7.61 5.84
C ASN A 6 2.70 -8.19 7.18
N SER A 7 3.76 -7.63 7.76
CA SER A 7 4.30 -8.05 9.06
C SER A 7 3.31 -7.90 10.23
N GLU A 8 2.31 -7.03 10.10
CA GLU A 8 1.21 -6.90 11.07
C GLU A 8 0.22 -8.07 11.01
N TYR A 9 0.16 -8.77 9.88
CA TYR A 9 -0.71 -9.92 9.65
C TYR A 9 0.14 -11.11 9.17
N PRO A 10 1.06 -11.62 10.00
CA PRO A 10 2.06 -12.60 9.57
C PRO A 10 1.48 -13.96 9.14
N LEU A 11 0.23 -14.23 9.51
CA LEU A 11 -0.51 -15.45 9.14
C LEU A 11 -1.40 -15.26 7.92
N SER A 12 -1.48 -14.04 7.39
CA SER A 12 -2.34 -13.69 6.26
C SER A 12 -1.51 -13.30 5.04
N CYS A 13 -1.99 -13.69 3.87
CA CYS A 13 -1.59 -13.13 2.60
C CYS A 13 -2.78 -12.40 1.97
N PHE A 14 -2.48 -11.35 1.21
CA PHE A 14 -3.47 -10.52 0.57
C PHE A 14 -3.31 -10.64 -0.95
N ALA A 15 -4.27 -11.27 -1.60
CA ALA A 15 -4.32 -11.42 -3.05
C ALA A 15 -5.14 -10.29 -3.67
N LEU A 16 -4.45 -9.38 -4.34
CA LEU A 16 -5.01 -8.19 -4.99
C LEU A 16 -5.11 -8.41 -6.51
N PHE A 17 -6.29 -8.15 -7.07
CA PHE A 17 -6.51 -8.10 -8.51
C PHE A 17 -6.54 -6.64 -8.97
N GLU A 18 -6.10 -6.38 -10.20
CA GLU A 18 -6.29 -5.06 -10.78
C GLU A 18 -7.79 -4.78 -10.90
N ASN A 19 -8.25 -3.73 -10.22
CA ASN A 19 -9.67 -3.32 -10.13
C ASN A 19 -10.62 -4.38 -9.54
N GLY A 20 -10.09 -5.40 -8.85
CA GLY A 20 -10.88 -6.46 -8.21
C GLY A 20 -10.84 -6.42 -6.69
N PRO A 21 -11.60 -7.28 -6.01
CA PRO A 21 -11.57 -7.36 -4.56
C PRO A 21 -10.20 -7.83 -4.06
N CYS A 22 -9.82 -7.37 -2.87
CA CYS A 22 -8.71 -7.95 -2.12
C CYS A 22 -9.22 -9.22 -1.42
N LEU A 23 -8.62 -10.37 -1.74
CA LEU A 23 -8.89 -11.63 -1.06
C LEU A 23 -7.84 -11.86 0.03
N ILE A 24 -8.29 -12.34 1.19
CA ILE A 24 -7.41 -12.66 2.32
C ILE A 24 -7.39 -14.18 2.46
N ALA A 25 -6.19 -14.76 2.47
CA ALA A 25 -5.98 -16.18 2.66
C ALA A 25 -4.85 -16.41 3.66
N ASP A 26 -4.68 -17.65 4.12
CA ASP A 26 -3.56 -18.02 4.98
C ASP A 26 -2.24 -18.13 4.19
N ALA A 27 -1.15 -18.44 4.89
CA ALA A 27 0.15 -18.66 4.27
C ALA A 27 0.19 -19.90 3.33
N ASN A 28 -0.77 -20.83 3.40
CA ASN A 28 -0.81 -21.98 2.48
C ASN A 28 -1.21 -21.57 1.06
N PHE A 29 -1.76 -20.37 0.87
CA PHE A 29 -2.04 -19.82 -0.44
C PHE A 29 -0.79 -19.71 -1.33
N ASP A 30 0.38 -19.44 -0.75
CA ASP A 30 1.64 -19.39 -1.50
C ASP A 30 1.96 -20.75 -2.15
N ILE A 31 1.66 -21.85 -1.46
CA ILE A 31 1.82 -23.22 -1.97
C ILE A 31 0.87 -23.45 -3.16
N LEU A 32 -0.36 -22.96 -3.06
CA LEU A 32 -1.32 -23.02 -4.16
C LEU A 32 -0.83 -22.22 -5.38
N MET A 33 -0.29 -21.02 -5.16
CA MET A 33 0.23 -20.18 -6.24
C MET A 33 1.41 -20.81 -6.97
N VAL A 34 2.27 -21.55 -6.27
CA VAL A 34 3.35 -22.34 -6.90
C VAL A 34 2.78 -23.40 -7.86
N LYS A 35 1.68 -24.07 -7.48
CA LYS A 35 0.99 -25.06 -8.34
C LYS A 35 0.30 -24.40 -9.54
N LEU A 36 -0.15 -23.15 -9.39
CA LEU A 36 -0.85 -22.39 -10.42
C LEU A 36 0.07 -21.49 -11.28
N LYS A 37 1.39 -21.64 -11.18
CA LYS A 37 2.38 -20.81 -11.91
C LYS A 37 2.18 -20.73 -13.43
N GLY A 38 1.52 -21.73 -14.04
CA GLY A 38 1.21 -21.74 -15.47
C GLY A 38 0.10 -20.77 -15.87
N PHE A 39 -0.74 -20.35 -14.92
CA PHE A 39 -1.88 -19.46 -15.13
C PHE A 39 -1.58 -18.02 -14.71
N PHE A 40 -0.65 -17.83 -13.78
CA PHE A 40 -0.30 -16.51 -13.24
C PHE A 40 1.15 -16.17 -13.56
N GLN A 41 1.35 -15.08 -14.31
CA GLN A 41 2.67 -14.53 -14.51
C GLN A 41 3.13 -13.78 -13.26
N ASN A 42 4.36 -14.08 -12.81
CA ASN A 42 5.04 -13.30 -11.78
C ASN A 42 5.32 -11.90 -12.34
N ALA A 43 4.96 -10.85 -11.58
CA ALA A 43 5.23 -9.48 -11.99
C ALA A 43 6.75 -9.23 -12.08
N LYS A 44 7.18 -8.28 -12.92
CA LYS A 44 8.57 -7.82 -12.86
C LYS A 44 8.75 -7.02 -11.55
N ALA A 45 9.87 -7.21 -10.84
CA ALA A 45 10.12 -6.66 -9.51
C ALA A 45 9.11 -7.13 -8.43
N ASN A 46 9.04 -8.44 -8.20
CA ASN A 46 8.14 -9.06 -7.19
C ASN A 46 8.50 -8.74 -5.74
N LYS A 47 9.73 -8.30 -5.48
CA LYS A 47 10.17 -7.86 -4.17
C LYS A 47 10.32 -6.35 -4.20
N ILE A 48 9.25 -5.65 -3.84
CA ILE A 48 9.29 -4.20 -3.61
C ILE A 48 9.25 -3.99 -2.11
N GLU A 49 10.39 -3.55 -1.58
CA GLU A 49 10.43 -2.92 -0.29
C GLU A 49 10.00 -1.47 -0.47
N SER A 50 9.04 -0.99 0.32
CA SER A 50 8.61 0.41 0.26
C SER A 50 9.78 1.32 0.64
N ARG A 51 10.47 1.83 -0.37
CA ARG A 51 11.38 2.97 -0.28
C ARG A 51 10.68 4.22 -0.81
N GLY A 52 9.41 4.42 -0.41
CA GLY A 52 8.68 5.66 -0.70
C GLY A 52 9.34 6.86 -0.03
N THR A 53 8.69 8.04 -0.09
CA THR A 53 9.13 9.22 0.67
C THR A 53 9.22 8.85 2.15
N ARG A 54 10.45 8.59 2.61
CA ARG A 54 10.74 8.29 4.00
C ARG A 54 10.67 9.61 4.74
N TYR A 55 9.60 9.81 5.50
CA TYR A 55 9.53 10.91 6.44
C TYR A 55 10.43 10.53 7.62
N GLN A 56 11.67 11.01 7.52
CA GLN A 56 12.67 10.87 8.55
C GLN A 56 12.52 12.08 9.49
N TYR A 57 11.98 11.83 10.68
CA TYR A 57 12.03 12.83 11.75
C TYR A 57 13.22 12.46 12.64
N CYS A 58 14.31 13.24 12.53
CA CYS A 58 15.60 12.95 13.13
C CYS A 58 16.14 11.56 12.71
N ASP A 59 16.08 10.57 13.58
CA ASP A 59 16.56 9.19 13.42
C ASP A 59 15.42 8.18 13.21
N PHE A 60 14.16 8.63 13.15
CA PHE A 60 12.98 7.76 13.07
C PHE A 60 12.30 7.76 11.70
N LEU A 61 11.82 6.58 11.30
CA LEU A 61 10.92 6.39 10.17
C LEU A 61 9.47 6.56 10.64
N VAL A 62 8.74 7.52 10.08
CA VAL A 62 7.34 7.76 10.43
C VAL A 62 6.42 6.98 9.48
N LYS A 63 5.66 6.03 10.05
CA LYS A 63 4.57 5.31 9.40
C LYS A 63 3.28 5.76 10.08
N VAL A 64 2.35 6.32 9.31
CA VAL A 64 1.06 6.78 9.83
C VAL A 64 -0.03 5.86 9.31
N GLU A 65 -0.75 5.21 10.21
CA GLU A 65 -1.73 4.18 9.87
C GLU A 65 -3.04 4.35 10.61
N TYR A 66 -4.08 3.83 9.99
CA TYR A 66 -5.42 3.74 10.55
C TYR A 66 -5.67 2.33 11.06
N GLY A 67 -6.11 2.22 12.31
CA GLY A 67 -6.76 1.00 12.76
C GLY A 67 -8.09 0.80 12.02
N PRO A 68 -8.65 -0.43 12.03
CA PRO A 68 -9.96 -0.67 11.47
C PRO A 68 -11.03 0.25 12.07
N CYS A 69 -11.71 1.03 11.24
CA CYS A 69 -12.69 2.02 11.72
C CYS A 69 -13.72 2.39 10.65
N VAL A 70 -14.90 2.84 11.08
CA VAL A 70 -15.98 3.30 10.20
C VAL A 70 -15.83 4.77 9.79
N ILE A 71 -15.06 5.54 10.54
CA ILE A 71 -14.87 7.00 10.38
C ILE A 71 -13.50 7.36 9.78
N ALA A 72 -12.89 6.46 9.00
CA ALA A 72 -11.54 6.66 8.46
C ALA A 72 -11.43 7.96 7.64
N ASN A 73 -12.45 8.24 6.81
CA ASN A 73 -12.51 9.46 6.01
C ASN A 73 -12.62 10.72 6.88
N ASP A 74 -13.42 10.68 7.95
CA ASP A 74 -13.61 11.83 8.85
C ASP A 74 -12.33 12.13 9.66
N CYS A 75 -11.58 11.08 10.00
CA CYS A 75 -10.31 11.22 10.74
C CYS A 75 -9.17 11.78 9.87
N TRP A 76 -9.31 11.78 8.54
CA TRP A 76 -8.24 12.22 7.63
C TRP A 76 -7.82 13.67 7.89
N ASN A 77 -8.76 14.57 8.17
CA ASN A 77 -8.45 15.98 8.45
C ASN A 77 -7.60 16.12 9.70
N LEU A 78 -7.91 15.38 10.77
CA LEU A 78 -7.12 15.35 12.00
C LEU A 78 -5.72 14.80 11.75
N LEU A 79 -5.61 13.73 10.94
CA LEU A 79 -4.33 13.17 10.57
C LEU A 79 -3.49 14.17 9.77
N MET A 80 -4.12 14.91 8.87
CA MET A 80 -3.46 15.93 8.05
C MET A 80 -2.94 17.09 8.89
N GLU A 81 -3.75 17.60 9.82
CA GLU A 81 -3.30 18.63 10.77
C GLU A 81 -2.09 18.15 11.58
N PHE A 82 -2.14 16.91 12.08
CA PHE A 82 -1.01 16.29 12.78
C PHE A 82 0.23 16.19 11.89
N MET A 83 0.11 15.63 10.68
CA MET A 83 1.24 15.45 9.76
C MET A 83 1.83 16.79 9.31
N GLN A 84 1.00 17.80 9.04
CA GLN A 84 1.47 19.13 8.64
C GLN A 84 2.33 19.79 9.72
N SER A 85 2.06 19.52 11.00
CA SER A 85 2.83 20.09 12.12
C SER A 85 4.32 19.73 12.10
N PHE A 86 4.71 18.59 11.51
CA PHE A 86 6.12 18.16 11.43
C PHE A 86 6.61 17.81 10.01
N MET A 87 5.72 17.71 9.01
CA MET A 87 6.06 17.43 7.61
C MET A 87 5.95 18.66 6.70
N GLY A 88 5.41 19.78 7.21
CA GLY A 88 5.26 21.02 6.45
C GLY A 88 4.50 20.81 5.13
N SER A 89 5.09 21.25 4.02
CA SER A 89 4.51 21.13 2.67
C SER A 89 4.59 19.73 2.05
N HIS A 90 5.21 18.76 2.73
CA HIS A 90 5.37 17.40 2.21
C HIS A 90 4.24 16.44 2.63
N ALA A 91 3.16 16.95 3.21
CA ALA A 91 2.01 16.13 3.59
C ALA A 91 1.34 15.48 2.34
N PRO A 92 0.98 14.19 2.41
CA PRO A 92 0.34 13.50 1.29
C PRO A 92 -1.08 14.01 1.03
N GLY A 93 -1.58 13.81 -0.19
CA GLY A 93 -3.00 14.02 -0.51
C GLY A 93 -3.90 12.91 0.06
N VAL A 94 -5.22 13.16 0.05
CA VAL A 94 -6.24 12.20 0.51
C VAL A 94 -6.07 10.83 -0.18
N PRO A 95 -5.97 9.72 0.56
CA PRO A 95 -5.95 8.38 -0.01
C PRO A 95 -7.21 8.08 -0.84
N SER A 96 -7.02 7.50 -2.03
CA SER A 96 -8.10 7.14 -2.97
C SER A 96 -9.16 6.22 -2.35
N VAL A 97 -8.74 5.36 -1.42
CA VAL A 97 -9.61 4.37 -0.78
C VAL A 97 -10.69 4.99 0.12
N PHE A 98 -10.52 6.25 0.54
CA PHE A 98 -11.54 6.96 1.31
C PHE A 98 -12.69 7.49 0.44
N GLY A 99 -12.46 7.71 -0.86
CA GLY A 99 -13.49 8.23 -1.76
C GLY A 99 -14.49 7.18 -2.26
N THR A 100 -14.21 5.89 -2.08
CA THR A 100 -14.96 4.81 -2.75
C THR A 100 -16.04 4.16 -1.87
N LYS A 101 -16.07 4.42 -0.56
CA LYS A 101 -16.99 3.74 0.37
C LYS A 101 -17.32 4.62 1.58
N HIS A 102 -18.40 5.39 1.51
CA HIS A 102 -18.82 6.26 2.62
C HIS A 102 -19.35 5.50 3.86
N ASP A 103 -19.72 4.22 3.74
CA ASP A 103 -20.37 3.44 4.81
C ASP A 103 -19.69 2.10 5.14
N SER A 104 -18.47 1.84 4.63
CA SER A 104 -17.78 0.58 4.91
C SER A 104 -16.69 0.75 5.97
N VAL A 105 -16.57 -0.23 6.87
CA VAL A 105 -15.43 -0.34 7.78
C VAL A 105 -14.13 -0.37 6.98
N TYR A 106 -13.26 0.62 7.18
CA TYR A 106 -11.88 0.57 6.71
C TYR A 106 -11.19 -0.62 7.39
N GLY A 107 -10.52 -1.46 6.61
CA GLY A 107 -9.85 -2.65 7.12
C GLY A 107 -8.47 -2.90 6.54
N PRO A 108 -7.85 -4.04 6.88
CA PRO A 108 -6.51 -4.40 6.42
C PRO A 108 -6.42 -4.47 4.89
N ALA A 109 -7.48 -4.93 4.21
CA ALA A 109 -7.57 -4.98 2.76
C ALA A 109 -7.43 -3.59 2.11
N ASP A 110 -8.04 -2.56 2.69
CA ASP A 110 -7.96 -1.19 2.20
C ASP A 110 -6.53 -0.64 2.31
N THR A 111 -5.82 -0.99 3.40
CA THR A 111 -4.38 -0.68 3.56
C THR A 111 -3.54 -1.33 2.48
N MET A 112 -3.82 -2.60 2.14
CA MET A 112 -3.09 -3.31 1.08
C MET A 112 -3.33 -2.70 -0.30
N VAL A 113 -4.54 -2.20 -0.56
CA VAL A 113 -4.83 -1.43 -1.80
C VAL A 113 -3.99 -0.16 -1.86
N GLN A 114 -3.85 0.59 -0.77
CA GLN A 114 -2.99 1.77 -0.72
C GLN A 114 -1.52 1.42 -1.02
N TYR A 115 -0.99 0.34 -0.44
CA TYR A 115 0.37 -0.12 -0.73
C TYR A 115 0.55 -0.51 -2.20
N MET A 116 -0.45 -1.18 -2.78
CA MET A 116 -0.44 -1.55 -4.20
C MET A 116 -0.36 -0.32 -5.11
N GLU A 117 -1.14 0.72 -4.84
CA GLU A 117 -1.07 1.99 -5.58
C GLU A 117 0.30 2.67 -5.43
N LEU A 118 0.85 2.70 -4.22
CA LEU A 118 2.17 3.26 -3.95
C LEU A 118 3.25 2.51 -4.73
N PHE A 119 3.25 1.17 -4.69
CA PHE A 119 4.19 0.35 -5.44
C PHE A 119 4.06 0.56 -6.94
N ASN A 120 2.85 0.73 -7.46
CA ASN A 120 2.65 1.07 -8.87
C ASN A 120 3.20 2.44 -9.25
N LYS A 121 3.06 3.45 -8.38
CA LYS A 121 3.68 4.77 -8.57
C LYS A 121 5.22 4.66 -8.61
N ILE A 122 5.81 3.91 -7.68
CA ILE A 122 7.27 3.68 -7.62
C ILE A 122 7.77 2.96 -8.88
N ARG A 123 7.08 1.90 -9.32
CA ARG A 123 7.41 1.16 -10.56
C ARG A 123 7.42 2.09 -11.79
N LYS A 124 6.46 2.99 -11.89
CA LYS A 124 6.38 3.98 -12.99
C LYS A 124 7.52 5.00 -12.95
N GLN A 125 7.90 5.47 -11.75
CA GLN A 125 9.02 6.41 -11.59
C GLN A 125 10.37 5.79 -11.94
N GLN A 126 10.61 4.53 -11.59
CA GLN A 126 11.88 3.83 -11.90
C GLN A 126 12.05 3.49 -13.40
N GLN A 127 10.99 3.53 -14.20
CA GLN A 127 11.05 3.24 -15.65
C GLN A 127 11.40 4.47 -16.50
N VAL A 128 11.54 5.66 -15.91
CA VAL A 128 12.02 6.84 -16.63
C VAL A 128 13.53 6.67 -16.89
N PRO A 129 14.00 6.60 -18.14
CA PRO A 129 15.43 6.62 -18.41
C PRO A 129 15.99 7.93 -17.88
N VAL A 130 17.11 7.90 -17.15
CA VAL A 130 17.91 9.09 -16.89
C VAL A 130 18.51 9.53 -18.23
N ALA A 131 17.69 10.13 -19.09
CA ALA A 131 18.12 10.75 -20.32
C ALA A 131 18.70 12.11 -19.96
N GLY A 132 20.03 12.18 -19.93
CA GLY A 132 20.77 13.43 -20.01
C GLY A 132 21.13 14.07 -18.69
N ILE A 133 22.17 13.55 -18.03
CA ILE A 133 23.16 14.41 -17.38
C ILE A 133 24.50 14.07 -18.06
N ARG A 134 24.90 14.92 -19.00
CA ARG A 134 26.28 15.06 -19.46
C ARG A 134 26.83 16.33 -18.82
#